data_AF-A0A8H3F2X9-F1
#
_entry.id   AF-A0A8H3F2X9-F1
#
_cell.length_a   1.000
_cell.length_b   1.000
_cell.length_c   1.000
_cell.angle_alpha   90.00
_cell.angle_beta   90.00
_cell.angle_gamma   90.00
#
_symmetry.space_group_name_H-M   'P 1'
#
loop_
_entity.id
_entity.type
_entity.pdbx_description
1 polymer ?
#
loop_
_entity_poly.entity_id
_entity_poly.type
_entity_poly.pdbx_seq_one_letter_code
_entity_poly.pdbx_strand_id
1 'polypeptide(L)'
;MISYAALVAVLSSTAIRVLAYVFFRWIPGHQFPPIIYTVALIYFTSFVIAPTPTRRLVGAQSGTVEDEKRELQPICSQGVGKRKSESMIEVKINGSLYTSKDPHLKWVENGAHVLRTLLLGLPHPKSIIWTLASLAINVLLVLGVLDVVYRGPILYQSHDLSFTRVGFVSDTSAKILVREPDVAQVPIYFSYRGAPGSGVDDAWKSAGQVYWLSKEADFTTSFTLTKLRPLTIYQYAVSNNHTGFFTTAPPVGQLNTVRGKFTFLTSSCIKPRFPYNPFSHPLTIPGLKHLAKWIPELHASFMLFLGDFIYIDVPHRFGADVETYRREYRQVYSSPDWPGVSESLPWLHVIDDHEIANDWDQQTADPYPAATDPWNIYHSSLNPPPALPNASYFQFTQGPASFFLMDTRRHRSPEYPALARSPDKTMLGATQLSFLLTFLKRDEPEGVKWKFVISSIPFTRNWRLNSADTWANYLHERRIILEAMWDVGLRGDGIGVVVLSGDRHEFAATAFPPPKDGKWPISATVHEFSTSPLSMFYLPVRSYWEVPGEDDIEEVCIKYAPDGNSKFGAVELEEVVGGEQGLFRFRLFVDGVESWDYVLMTPPAVGGGGRGKDAIWG
;
A
#
# COMPACT_ATOMS: atom_id res chain seq x y z
N MET A 1 -17.96 -39.29 -20.52
CA MET A 1 -18.59 -38.44 -19.49
C MET A 1 -17.60 -38.30 -18.35
N ILE A 2 -17.31 -37.06 -17.94
CA ILE A 2 -16.49 -36.78 -16.75
C ILE A 2 -17.33 -37.17 -15.53
N SER A 3 -16.75 -37.86 -14.54
CA SER A 3 -17.49 -38.20 -13.31
C SER A 3 -17.81 -36.92 -12.52
N TYR A 4 -18.86 -36.93 -11.71
CA TYR A 4 -19.16 -35.79 -10.83
C TYR A 4 -17.97 -35.41 -9.95
N ALA A 5 -17.27 -36.39 -9.37
CA ALA A 5 -16.05 -36.17 -8.60
C ALA A 5 -14.93 -35.49 -9.42
N ALA A 6 -14.72 -35.91 -10.67
CA ALA A 6 -13.73 -35.28 -11.54
C ALA A 6 -14.15 -33.84 -11.94
N LEU A 7 -15.44 -33.59 -12.18
CA LEU A 7 -15.92 -32.22 -12.45
C LEU A 7 -15.69 -31.30 -11.24
N VAL A 8 -16.02 -31.77 -10.03
CA VAL A 8 -15.77 -31.03 -8.79
C VAL A 8 -14.28 -30.76 -8.58
N ALA A 9 -13.41 -31.75 -8.85
CA ALA A 9 -11.96 -31.57 -8.77
C ALA A 9 -11.45 -30.50 -9.75
N VAL A 10 -11.97 -30.47 -10.98
CA VAL A 10 -11.60 -29.42 -11.96
C VAL A 10 -12.03 -28.04 -11.49
N LEU A 11 -13.28 -27.89 -11.06
CA LEU A 11 -13.83 -26.59 -10.64
C LEU A 11 -13.08 -26.06 -9.41
N SER A 12 -12.87 -26.91 -8.40
CA SER A 12 -12.15 -26.54 -7.18
C SER A 12 -10.66 -26.26 -7.45
N SER A 13 -9.97 -27.06 -8.28
CA SER A 13 -8.60 -26.75 -8.71
C SER A 13 -8.50 -25.40 -9.43
N THR A 14 -9.46 -25.11 -10.31
CA THR A 14 -9.48 -23.84 -11.05
C THR A 14 -9.67 -22.68 -10.09
N ALA A 15 -10.61 -22.82 -9.14
CA ALA A 15 -10.86 -21.81 -8.13
C ALA A 15 -9.64 -21.56 -7.23
N ILE A 16 -8.94 -22.60 -6.75
CA ILE A 16 -7.68 -22.44 -5.97
C ILE A 16 -6.67 -21.59 -6.75
N ARG A 17 -6.46 -21.92 -8.03
CA ARG A 17 -5.46 -21.25 -8.87
C ARG A 17 -5.79 -19.79 -9.13
N VAL A 18 -7.04 -19.49 -9.47
CA VAL A 18 -7.49 -18.12 -9.72
C VAL A 18 -7.43 -17.31 -8.42
N LEU A 19 -8.00 -17.83 -7.33
CA LEU A 19 -8.04 -17.12 -6.05
C LEU A 19 -6.64 -16.91 -5.47
N ALA A 20 -5.76 -17.92 -5.52
CA ALA A 20 -4.38 -17.77 -5.06
C ALA A 20 -3.59 -16.79 -5.92
N TYR A 21 -3.77 -16.80 -7.25
CA TYR A 21 -3.12 -15.82 -8.12
C TYR A 21 -3.55 -14.39 -7.79
N VAL A 22 -4.86 -14.15 -7.66
CA VAL A 22 -5.42 -12.84 -7.26
C VAL A 22 -4.88 -12.42 -5.90
N PHE A 23 -4.85 -13.33 -4.92
CA PHE A 23 -4.34 -13.07 -3.58
C PHE A 23 -2.84 -12.70 -3.57
N PHE A 24 -2.02 -13.39 -4.38
CA PHE A 24 -0.58 -13.16 -4.43
C PHE A 24 -0.17 -11.93 -5.24
N ARG A 25 -0.98 -11.51 -6.22
CA ARG A 25 -0.58 -10.53 -7.24
C ARG A 25 -1.43 -9.28 -7.29
N TRP A 26 -2.70 -9.37 -6.95
CA TRP A 26 -3.65 -8.27 -7.16
C TRP A 26 -4.17 -7.68 -5.86
N ILE A 27 -4.70 -8.48 -4.93
CA ILE A 27 -5.25 -7.94 -3.68
C ILE A 27 -5.07 -8.98 -2.55
N PRO A 28 -4.28 -8.69 -1.50
CA PRO A 28 -4.08 -9.60 -0.37
C PRO A 28 -5.25 -9.54 0.63
N GLY A 29 -6.50 -9.59 0.13
CA GLY A 29 -7.70 -9.38 0.93
C GLY A 29 -7.98 -10.49 1.95
N HIS A 30 -8.60 -10.13 3.08
CA HIS A 30 -8.86 -11.04 4.19
C HIS A 30 -9.86 -12.16 3.89
N GLN A 31 -10.69 -11.99 2.86
CA GLN A 31 -11.65 -12.97 2.38
C GLN A 31 -11.00 -14.16 1.66
N PHE A 32 -9.79 -14.00 1.10
CA PHE A 32 -9.17 -15.04 0.26
C PHE A 32 -8.70 -16.27 1.04
N PRO A 33 -7.94 -16.16 2.16
CA PRO A 33 -7.47 -17.33 2.88
C PRO A 33 -8.56 -18.35 3.26
N PRO A 34 -9.67 -17.98 3.95
CA PRO A 34 -10.69 -18.97 4.34
C PRO A 34 -11.38 -19.62 3.14
N ILE A 35 -11.61 -18.88 2.04
CA ILE A 35 -12.20 -19.43 0.82
C ILE A 35 -11.23 -20.43 0.18
N ILE A 36 -9.96 -20.09 0.05
CA ILE A 36 -8.95 -20.96 -0.56
C ILE A 36 -8.81 -22.26 0.24
N TYR A 37 -8.76 -22.20 1.58
CA TYR A 37 -8.68 -23.40 2.42
C TYR A 37 -9.91 -24.31 2.24
N THR A 38 -11.10 -23.70 2.16
CA THR A 38 -12.36 -24.45 1.95
C THR A 38 -12.37 -25.14 0.59
N VAL A 39 -12.03 -24.40 -0.48
CA VAL A 39 -11.97 -24.96 -1.84
C VAL A 39 -10.87 -26.02 -1.95
N ALA A 40 -9.75 -25.85 -1.25
CA ALA A 40 -8.68 -26.85 -1.17
C ALA A 40 -9.15 -28.16 -0.54
N LEU A 41 -9.92 -28.10 0.56
CA LEU A 41 -10.50 -29.30 1.17
C LEU A 41 -11.44 -30.04 0.20
N ILE A 42 -12.29 -29.31 -0.52
CA ILE A 42 -13.17 -29.86 -1.56
C ILE A 42 -12.34 -30.51 -2.67
N TYR A 43 -11.28 -29.84 -3.12
CA TYR A 43 -10.38 -30.34 -4.15
C TYR A 43 -9.69 -31.64 -3.71
N PHE A 44 -9.03 -31.67 -2.55
CA PHE A 44 -8.30 -32.85 -2.11
C PHE A 44 -9.23 -34.06 -1.90
N THR A 45 -10.43 -33.83 -1.34
CA THR A 45 -11.43 -34.88 -1.17
C THR A 45 -11.90 -35.42 -2.53
N SER A 46 -12.26 -34.54 -3.46
CA SER A 46 -12.71 -34.94 -4.79
C SER A 46 -11.60 -35.54 -5.66
N PHE A 47 -10.35 -35.11 -5.49
CA PHE A 47 -9.18 -35.64 -6.20
C PHE A 47 -8.90 -37.09 -5.81
N VAL A 48 -9.05 -37.44 -4.53
CA VAL A 48 -8.90 -38.82 -4.05
C VAL A 48 -10.04 -39.72 -4.53
N ILE A 49 -11.27 -39.19 -4.58
CA ILE A 49 -12.46 -39.95 -5.00
C ILE A 49 -12.57 -40.04 -6.54
N ALA A 50 -11.98 -39.09 -7.28
CA ALA A 50 -12.08 -39.04 -8.72
C ALA A 50 -11.51 -40.34 -9.35
N PRO A 51 -12.32 -41.13 -10.06
CA PRO A 51 -11.84 -42.34 -10.71
C PRO A 51 -10.77 -41.98 -11.74
N THR A 52 -9.60 -42.62 -11.67
CA THR A 52 -8.64 -42.62 -12.78
C THR A 52 -9.38 -43.11 -14.03
N PRO A 53 -9.41 -42.36 -15.14
CA PRO A 53 -10.19 -42.75 -16.30
C PRO A 53 -9.71 -44.10 -16.83
N THR A 54 -10.49 -45.15 -16.58
CA THR A 54 -10.28 -46.47 -17.15
C THR A 54 -10.72 -46.49 -18.61
N ARG A 55 -10.00 -47.27 -19.42
CA ARG A 55 -10.14 -47.32 -20.88
C ARG A 55 -11.61 -47.56 -21.30
N ARG A 56 -12.07 -46.85 -22.34
CA ARG A 56 -13.39 -47.09 -22.96
C ARG A 56 -13.20 -47.86 -24.27
N LEU A 57 -13.92 -48.98 -24.44
CA LEU A 57 -14.14 -49.61 -25.74
C LEU A 57 -15.11 -48.74 -26.55
N VAL A 58 -14.82 -48.47 -27.82
CA VAL A 58 -15.78 -47.84 -28.76
C VAL A 58 -15.79 -48.69 -30.03
N GLY A 59 -16.97 -49.18 -30.42
CA GLY A 59 -17.17 -49.87 -31.70
C GLY A 59 -17.17 -48.88 -32.86
N ALA A 60 -16.46 -49.20 -33.93
CA ALA A 60 -16.40 -48.36 -35.13
C ALA A 60 -17.76 -48.35 -35.83
N GLN A 61 -18.40 -47.18 -35.97
CA GLN A 61 -19.53 -47.02 -36.89
C GLN A 61 -19.00 -46.98 -38.33
N SER A 62 -19.52 -47.87 -39.18
CA SER A 62 -19.50 -47.73 -40.64
C SER A 62 -20.94 -47.56 -41.12
N GLY A 63 -21.11 -46.75 -42.16
CA GLY A 63 -22.35 -46.10 -42.57
C GLY A 63 -23.48 -47.00 -43.09
N THR A 64 -24.65 -46.35 -43.16
CA THR A 64 -25.87 -46.64 -43.92
C THR A 64 -25.75 -47.63 -45.07
N VAL A 65 -26.59 -48.69 -45.09
CA VAL A 65 -27.48 -49.13 -46.20
C VAL A 65 -28.57 -50.05 -45.62
N GLU A 66 -29.76 -49.89 -46.20
CA GLU A 66 -31.10 -50.51 -46.16
C GLU A 66 -31.36 -51.95 -45.65
N ASP A 67 -32.64 -52.12 -45.28
CA ASP A 67 -33.44 -53.34 -45.19
C ASP A 67 -33.07 -54.43 -46.21
N GLU A 68 -32.91 -55.68 -45.75
CA GLU A 68 -33.63 -56.82 -46.32
C GLU A 68 -33.52 -58.09 -45.45
N LYS A 69 -34.65 -58.80 -45.35
CA LYS A 69 -34.81 -60.12 -44.72
C LYS A 69 -33.99 -61.19 -45.46
N ARG A 70 -33.32 -62.08 -44.73
CA ARG A 70 -33.18 -63.47 -45.19
C ARG A 70 -32.96 -64.49 -44.07
N GLU A 71 -33.72 -65.57 -44.18
CA GLU A 71 -33.83 -66.73 -43.30
C GLU A 71 -32.56 -67.58 -43.23
N LEU A 72 -32.45 -68.32 -42.12
CA LEU A 72 -31.43 -69.36 -41.86
C LEU A 72 -31.55 -70.55 -42.82
N GLN A 73 -30.43 -71.21 -43.14
CA GLN A 73 -30.11 -72.60 -42.76
C GLN A 73 -28.79 -73.15 -43.38
N PRO A 74 -28.25 -74.31 -42.91
CA PRO A 74 -26.84 -74.49 -42.54
C PRO A 74 -26.01 -75.29 -43.54
N ILE A 75 -24.68 -75.19 -43.46
CA ILE A 75 -23.78 -76.17 -44.06
C ILE A 75 -22.69 -76.57 -43.04
N CYS A 76 -22.67 -77.87 -42.77
CA CYS A 76 -21.63 -78.59 -42.06
C CYS A 76 -20.63 -79.14 -43.09
N SER A 77 -19.33 -78.93 -42.92
CA SER A 77 -18.29 -79.99 -43.01
C SER A 77 -16.87 -79.42 -43.19
N GLN A 78 -15.95 -80.30 -42.79
CA GLN A 78 -14.54 -80.13 -42.44
C GLN A 78 -13.60 -79.61 -43.54
N GLY A 79 -12.54 -78.94 -43.09
CA GLY A 79 -11.31 -78.73 -43.86
C GLY A 79 -10.17 -78.28 -42.95
N VAL A 80 -9.21 -79.18 -42.71
CA VAL A 80 -8.00 -78.95 -41.91
C VAL A 80 -7.04 -78.02 -42.66
N GLY A 81 -6.58 -76.94 -42.02
CA GLY A 81 -5.53 -76.07 -42.55
C GLY A 81 -4.97 -75.12 -41.49
N LYS A 82 -3.68 -75.27 -41.17
CA LYS A 82 -2.88 -74.46 -40.23
C LYS A 82 -3.05 -72.93 -40.44
N ARG A 83 -3.29 -72.16 -39.37
CA ARG A 83 -2.64 -70.83 -39.16
C ARG A 83 -2.93 -70.18 -37.79
N LYS A 84 -1.85 -69.63 -37.23
CA LYS A 84 -1.67 -68.51 -36.28
C LYS A 84 -2.58 -68.44 -35.03
N SER A 85 -1.92 -68.48 -33.88
CA SER A 85 -2.44 -68.00 -32.59
C SER A 85 -2.90 -66.53 -32.72
N GLU A 86 -4.21 -66.31 -32.89
CA GLU A 86 -4.82 -64.99 -32.81
C GLU A 86 -5.19 -64.68 -31.35
N SER A 87 -4.74 -63.53 -30.85
CA SER A 87 -4.96 -63.06 -29.48
C SER A 87 -6.44 -62.79 -29.24
N MET A 88 -7.07 -63.57 -28.37
CA MET A 88 -8.45 -63.38 -27.91
C MET A 88 -8.54 -62.13 -27.02
N ILE A 89 -9.54 -61.27 -27.24
CA ILE A 89 -9.82 -60.11 -26.39
C ILE A 89 -10.97 -60.49 -25.45
N GLU A 90 -10.69 -60.55 -24.15
CA GLU A 90 -11.72 -60.68 -23.11
C GLU A 90 -12.37 -59.32 -22.84
N VAL A 91 -13.69 -59.27 -22.96
CA VAL A 91 -14.50 -58.07 -22.75
C VAL A 91 -15.50 -58.35 -21.62
N LYS A 92 -15.46 -57.54 -20.55
CA LYS A 92 -16.39 -57.66 -19.42
C LYS A 92 -17.55 -56.68 -19.59
N ILE A 93 -18.77 -57.19 -19.75
CA ILE A 93 -20.00 -56.38 -19.87
C ILE A 93 -20.97 -56.83 -18.77
N ASN A 94 -21.43 -55.89 -17.93
CA ASN A 94 -22.37 -56.14 -16.81
C ASN A 94 -22.00 -57.32 -15.90
N GLY A 95 -20.70 -57.49 -15.61
CA GLY A 95 -20.20 -58.54 -14.70
C GLY A 95 -19.84 -59.87 -15.39
N SER A 96 -20.28 -60.09 -16.63
CA SER A 96 -20.04 -61.32 -17.40
C SER A 96 -18.88 -61.14 -18.38
N LEU A 97 -18.02 -62.16 -18.51
CA LEU A 97 -16.91 -62.18 -19.47
C LEU A 97 -17.39 -62.72 -20.82
N TYR A 98 -17.08 -61.99 -21.89
CA TYR A 98 -17.30 -62.39 -23.28
C TYR A 98 -15.98 -62.33 -24.05
N THR A 99 -15.65 -63.37 -24.79
CA THR A 99 -14.50 -63.38 -25.71
C THR A 99 -14.97 -63.00 -27.12
N SER A 100 -14.47 -61.88 -27.65
CA SER A 100 -14.77 -61.42 -29.01
C SER A 100 -13.56 -61.60 -29.94
N LYS A 101 -13.82 -62.00 -31.18
CA LYS A 101 -12.83 -62.16 -32.28
C LYS A 101 -12.81 -60.98 -33.24
N ASP A 102 -13.52 -59.90 -32.95
CA ASP A 102 -13.72 -58.80 -33.90
C ASP A 102 -12.44 -57.95 -34.06
N PRO A 103 -11.79 -57.95 -35.25
CA PRO A 103 -10.57 -57.18 -35.50
C PRO A 103 -10.80 -55.66 -35.59
N HIS A 104 -12.04 -55.19 -35.53
CA HIS A 104 -12.39 -53.77 -35.60
C HIS A 104 -12.49 -53.08 -34.24
N LEU A 105 -12.32 -53.81 -33.14
CA LEU A 105 -12.27 -53.26 -31.78
C LEU A 105 -10.90 -52.66 -31.46
N LYS A 106 -10.76 -51.33 -31.63
CA LYS A 106 -9.57 -50.58 -31.23
C LYS A 106 -9.80 -49.89 -29.88
N TRP A 107 -8.83 -49.98 -28.98
CA TRP A 107 -8.79 -49.10 -27.81
C TRP A 107 -8.62 -47.66 -28.30
N VAL A 108 -9.64 -46.82 -28.09
CA VAL A 108 -9.46 -45.37 -28.29
C VAL A 108 -8.69 -44.86 -27.08
N GLU A 109 -7.42 -44.55 -27.27
CA GLU A 109 -6.65 -43.79 -26.30
C GLU A 109 -7.24 -42.38 -26.25
N ASN A 110 -8.14 -42.12 -25.29
CA ASN A 110 -8.44 -40.74 -24.92
C ASN A 110 -7.12 -40.13 -24.46
N GLY A 111 -6.54 -39.26 -25.30
CA GLY A 111 -5.20 -38.71 -25.13
C GLY A 111 -4.95 -38.28 -23.70
N ALA A 112 -4.06 -38.99 -23.02
CA ALA A 112 -3.57 -38.64 -21.71
C ALA A 112 -2.61 -37.45 -21.88
N HIS A 113 -3.19 -36.27 -22.09
CA HIS A 113 -2.42 -35.06 -22.30
C HIS A 113 -1.94 -34.54 -20.95
N VAL A 114 -0.63 -34.61 -20.71
CA VAL A 114 0.03 -34.08 -19.51
C VAL A 114 -0.41 -32.64 -19.23
N LEU A 115 -0.44 -31.80 -20.26
CA LEU A 115 -0.88 -30.40 -20.13
C LEU A 115 -2.31 -30.28 -19.59
N ARG A 116 -3.23 -31.13 -20.07
CA ARG A 116 -4.62 -31.15 -19.60
C ARG A 116 -4.71 -31.58 -18.14
N THR A 117 -3.96 -32.61 -17.74
CA THR A 117 -3.87 -33.05 -16.34
C THR A 117 -3.40 -31.92 -15.44
N LEU A 118 -2.30 -31.25 -15.81
CA LEU A 118 -1.71 -30.17 -15.02
C LEU A 118 -2.57 -28.91 -14.97
N LEU A 119 -3.26 -28.56 -16.07
CA LEU A 119 -4.16 -27.39 -16.12
C LEU A 119 -5.43 -27.62 -15.31
N LEU A 120 -6.05 -28.79 -15.46
CA LEU A 120 -7.33 -29.12 -14.83
C LEU A 120 -7.19 -29.61 -13.38
N GLY A 121 -5.97 -29.91 -12.92
CA GLY A 121 -5.76 -30.44 -11.58
C GLY A 121 -6.26 -31.86 -11.38
N LEU A 122 -6.37 -32.67 -12.44
CA LEU A 122 -6.87 -34.05 -12.36
C LEU A 122 -5.76 -35.09 -12.19
N PRO A 123 -6.06 -36.30 -11.70
CA PRO A 123 -5.16 -37.44 -11.78
C PRO A 123 -4.85 -37.82 -13.24
N HIS A 124 -3.60 -38.19 -13.53
CA HIS A 124 -3.21 -38.69 -14.84
C HIS A 124 -3.52 -40.20 -14.95
N PRO A 125 -4.16 -40.67 -16.03
CA PRO A 125 -4.62 -42.05 -16.13
C PRO A 125 -3.49 -43.10 -16.20
N LYS A 126 -2.28 -42.70 -16.60
CA LYS A 126 -1.15 -43.62 -16.86
C LYS A 126 0.12 -43.34 -16.05
N SER A 127 0.17 -42.27 -15.24
CA SER A 127 1.43 -41.82 -14.61
C SER A 127 1.18 -41.24 -13.23
N ILE A 128 1.69 -41.92 -12.22
CA ILE A 128 1.66 -41.41 -10.84
C ILE A 128 2.45 -40.11 -10.70
N ILE A 129 3.53 -39.94 -11.47
CA ILE A 129 4.36 -38.73 -11.44
C ILE A 129 3.52 -37.52 -11.85
N TRP A 130 2.74 -37.62 -12.92
CA TRP A 130 1.90 -36.52 -13.39
C TRP A 130 0.67 -36.27 -12.49
N THR A 131 0.14 -37.33 -11.87
CA THR A 131 -0.88 -37.19 -10.81
C THR A 131 -0.32 -36.42 -9.61
N LEU A 132 0.86 -36.80 -9.10
CA LEU A 132 1.50 -36.13 -7.98
C LEU A 132 1.90 -34.70 -8.33
N ALA A 133 2.41 -34.45 -9.54
CA ALA A 133 2.73 -33.10 -10.00
C ALA A 133 1.49 -32.19 -10.07
N SER A 134 0.37 -32.72 -10.58
CA SER A 134 -0.92 -32.01 -10.64
C SER A 134 -1.43 -31.63 -9.24
N LEU A 135 -1.38 -32.57 -8.30
CA LEU A 135 -1.72 -32.36 -6.90
C LEU A 135 -0.77 -31.34 -6.25
N ALA A 136 0.53 -31.48 -6.48
CA ALA A 136 1.57 -30.63 -5.90
C ALA A 136 1.37 -29.15 -6.25
N ILE A 137 0.91 -28.81 -7.46
CA ILE A 137 0.62 -27.41 -7.83
C ILE A 137 -0.40 -26.79 -6.87
N ASN A 138 -1.53 -27.47 -6.64
CA ASN A 138 -2.58 -26.95 -5.77
C ASN A 138 -2.13 -26.93 -4.30
N VAL A 139 -1.38 -27.94 -3.85
CA VAL A 139 -0.76 -27.96 -2.51
C VAL A 139 0.19 -26.78 -2.33
N LEU A 140 1.09 -26.52 -3.29
CA LEU A 140 2.06 -25.42 -3.21
C LEU A 140 1.37 -24.04 -3.18
N LEU A 141 0.26 -23.87 -3.89
CA LEU A 141 -0.53 -22.64 -3.82
C LEU A 141 -1.13 -22.44 -2.43
N VAL A 142 -1.72 -23.48 -1.85
CA VAL A 142 -2.28 -23.42 -0.48
C VAL A 142 -1.17 -23.18 0.55
N LEU A 143 -0.02 -23.83 0.41
CA LEU A 143 1.15 -23.57 1.25
C LEU A 143 1.67 -22.14 1.10
N GLY A 144 1.62 -21.57 -0.12
CA GLY A 144 1.96 -20.17 -0.34
C GLY A 144 1.01 -19.22 0.39
N VAL A 145 -0.29 -19.52 0.43
CA VAL A 145 -1.26 -18.73 1.21
C VAL A 145 -0.95 -18.82 2.70
N LEU A 146 -0.68 -20.02 3.21
CA LEU A 146 -0.26 -20.22 4.59
C LEU A 146 1.04 -19.46 4.91
N ASP A 147 2.01 -19.46 4.00
CA ASP A 147 3.27 -18.73 4.14
C ASP A 147 3.05 -17.21 4.21
N VAL A 148 2.20 -16.65 3.34
CA VAL A 148 1.85 -15.22 3.36
C VAL A 148 1.16 -14.83 4.67
N VAL A 149 0.22 -15.65 5.14
CA VAL A 149 -0.61 -15.31 6.31
C VAL A 149 0.17 -15.49 7.61
N TYR A 150 0.90 -16.59 7.77
CA TYR A 150 1.39 -17.01 9.08
C TYR A 150 2.89 -16.85 9.30
N ARG A 151 3.73 -16.81 8.25
CA ARG A 151 5.19 -16.85 8.46
C ARG A 151 5.70 -15.63 9.22
N GLY A 152 5.27 -14.43 8.87
CA GLY A 152 5.66 -13.19 9.57
C GLY A 152 5.22 -13.21 11.04
N PRO A 153 3.90 -13.27 11.33
CA PRO A 153 3.38 -13.25 12.70
C PRO A 153 3.86 -14.38 13.62
N ILE A 154 4.22 -15.55 13.08
CA ILE A 154 4.71 -16.68 13.90
C ILE A 154 6.23 -16.66 14.07
N LEU A 155 6.99 -16.46 12.99
CA LEU A 155 8.46 -16.62 13.02
C LEU A 155 9.23 -15.30 13.17
N TYR A 156 8.59 -14.16 12.92
CA TYR A 156 9.22 -12.84 12.90
C TYR A 156 8.41 -11.84 13.72
N GLN A 157 8.24 -12.11 15.01
CA GLN A 157 7.52 -11.21 15.93
C GLN A 157 8.35 -9.98 16.35
N SER A 158 9.67 -10.06 16.13
CA SER A 158 10.64 -8.99 16.30
C SER A 158 10.64 -8.36 17.71
N HIS A 159 10.43 -9.17 18.75
CA HIS A 159 10.40 -8.71 20.15
C HIS A 159 11.73 -8.07 20.60
N ASP A 160 12.83 -8.66 20.14
CA ASP A 160 14.23 -8.31 20.43
C ASP A 160 14.80 -7.20 19.52
N LEU A 161 13.98 -6.59 18.66
CA LEU A 161 14.41 -5.55 17.73
C LEU A 161 15.00 -4.31 18.44
N SER A 162 16.31 -4.15 18.44
CA SER A 162 16.97 -2.92 18.89
C SER A 162 17.27 -2.01 17.69
N PHE A 163 16.86 -0.75 17.75
CA PHE A 163 17.12 0.22 16.68
C PHE A 163 17.06 1.67 17.14
N THR A 164 17.64 2.56 16.34
CA THR A 164 17.45 4.01 16.44
C THR A 164 16.82 4.57 15.19
N ARG A 165 16.06 5.66 15.33
CA ARG A 165 15.43 6.32 14.19
C ARG A 165 15.40 7.82 14.38
N VAL A 166 15.80 8.54 13.32
CA VAL A 166 15.66 10.00 13.26
C VAL A 166 14.21 10.35 12.92
N GLY A 167 13.57 11.14 13.78
CA GLY A 167 12.25 11.72 13.59
C GLY A 167 12.34 13.14 13.05
N PHE A 168 11.51 14.05 13.55
CA PHE A 168 11.52 15.44 13.15
C PHE A 168 12.89 16.11 13.39
N VAL A 169 13.42 16.71 12.33
CA VAL A 169 14.66 17.51 12.34
C VAL A 169 14.32 18.90 11.84
N SER A 170 14.35 19.89 12.73
CA SER A 170 14.22 21.29 12.38
C SER A 170 15.58 21.91 12.02
N ASP A 171 15.59 23.22 11.84
CA ASP A 171 16.80 24.02 11.70
C ASP A 171 17.68 24.02 12.97
N THR A 172 17.09 23.77 14.14
CA THR A 172 17.71 23.95 15.46
C THR A 172 17.52 22.79 16.42
N SER A 173 16.78 21.75 16.02
CA SER A 173 16.46 20.61 16.86
C SER A 173 16.35 19.31 16.06
N ALA A 174 16.52 18.18 16.75
CA ALA A 174 16.30 16.86 16.17
C ALA A 174 15.73 15.92 17.22
N LYS A 175 14.77 15.08 16.84
CA LYS A 175 14.26 13.99 17.67
C LYS A 175 14.81 12.65 17.21
N ILE A 176 15.27 11.83 18.15
CA ILE A 176 15.79 10.49 17.86
C ILE A 176 15.11 9.49 18.79
N LEU A 177 14.47 8.48 18.20
CA LEU A 177 13.91 7.33 18.90
C LEU A 177 15.03 6.33 19.18
N VAL A 178 15.00 5.72 20.35
CA VAL A 178 15.77 4.52 20.68
C VAL A 178 14.78 3.46 21.16
N ARG A 179 14.85 2.26 20.58
CA ARG A 179 14.22 1.05 21.12
C ARG A 179 15.32 0.09 21.56
N GLU A 180 15.29 -0.34 22.82
CA GLU A 180 16.25 -1.31 23.34
C GLU A 180 15.59 -2.24 24.37
N PRO A 181 15.18 -3.45 23.95
CA PRO A 181 14.56 -4.44 24.85
C PRO A 181 15.55 -5.20 25.74
N ASP A 182 16.85 -5.24 25.42
CA ASP A 182 17.85 -5.91 26.25
C ASP A 182 18.22 -5.06 27.47
N VAL A 183 17.76 -5.50 28.65
CA VAL A 183 18.01 -4.83 29.93
C VAL A 183 19.49 -4.72 30.28
N ALA A 184 20.36 -5.56 29.69
CA ALA A 184 21.80 -5.48 29.91
C ALA A 184 22.46 -4.26 29.23
N GLN A 185 21.77 -3.61 28.27
CA GLN A 185 22.26 -2.42 27.58
C GLN A 185 21.98 -1.11 28.33
N VAL A 186 21.20 -1.17 29.41
CA VAL A 186 20.79 -0.01 30.21
C VAL A 186 21.80 0.22 31.36
N PRO A 187 22.16 1.47 31.73
CA PRO A 187 21.64 2.74 31.21
C PRO A 187 22.06 3.05 29.77
N ILE A 188 21.10 3.58 29.02
CA ILE A 188 21.33 4.06 27.66
C ILE A 188 21.87 5.49 27.73
N TYR A 189 23.08 5.71 27.20
CA TYR A 189 23.68 7.03 27.06
C TYR A 189 23.55 7.50 25.62
N PHE A 190 23.06 8.72 25.42
CA PHE A 190 22.95 9.32 24.09
C PHE A 190 23.97 10.45 23.95
N SER A 191 24.76 10.41 22.88
CA SER A 191 25.75 11.44 22.57
C SER A 191 25.65 11.91 21.12
N TYR A 192 26.06 13.14 20.87
CA TYR A 192 26.08 13.74 19.52
C TYR A 192 27.27 14.68 19.34
N ARG A 193 27.62 14.95 18.08
CA ARG A 193 28.67 15.91 17.69
C ARG A 193 28.41 16.48 16.30
N GLY A 194 29.05 17.59 15.95
CA GLY A 194 29.17 17.99 14.55
C GLY A 194 29.90 16.88 13.77
N ALA A 195 29.40 16.53 12.58
CA ALA A 195 30.11 15.59 11.73
C ALA A 195 31.49 16.16 11.33
N PRO A 196 32.52 15.33 11.12
CA PRO A 196 33.81 15.80 10.62
C PRO A 196 33.63 16.64 9.34
N GLY A 197 34.19 17.84 9.33
CA GLY A 197 34.05 18.78 8.21
C GLY A 197 32.75 19.59 8.16
N SER A 198 31.85 19.44 9.14
CA SER A 198 30.58 20.21 9.20
C SER A 198 30.76 21.69 9.58
N GLY A 199 31.95 22.11 10.01
CA GLY A 199 32.20 23.48 10.49
C GLY A 199 31.64 23.76 11.89
N VAL A 200 31.16 22.73 12.58
CA VAL A 200 30.71 22.78 13.98
C VAL A 200 31.60 21.89 14.83
N ASP A 201 31.73 22.25 16.11
CA ASP A 201 32.49 21.48 17.11
C ASP A 201 32.13 19.98 17.08
N ASP A 202 33.16 19.18 16.80
CA ASP A 202 33.14 17.74 16.60
C ASP A 202 33.47 16.95 17.89
N ALA A 203 33.60 17.63 19.02
CA ALA A 203 33.64 16.99 20.33
C ALA A 203 32.27 16.36 20.67
N TRP A 204 32.33 15.15 21.23
CA TRP A 204 31.14 14.45 21.72
C TRP A 204 30.50 15.18 22.89
N LYS A 205 29.19 15.44 22.75
CA LYS A 205 28.33 16.07 23.74
C LYS A 205 27.31 15.06 24.22
N SER A 206 27.09 15.00 25.54
CA SER A 206 25.99 14.23 26.09
C SER A 206 24.66 14.90 25.76
N ALA A 207 23.68 14.11 25.35
CA ALA A 207 22.30 14.55 25.15
C ALA A 207 21.30 13.94 26.13
N GLY A 208 21.81 13.20 27.12
CA GLY A 208 21.02 12.58 28.17
C GLY A 208 21.31 11.11 28.34
N GLN A 209 20.60 10.51 29.29
CA GLN A 209 20.66 9.10 29.59
C GLN A 209 19.30 8.60 30.09
N VAL A 210 19.03 7.32 29.90
CA VAL A 210 17.82 6.65 30.40
C VAL A 210 18.23 5.39 31.16
N TYR A 211 17.74 5.25 32.40
CA TYR A 211 18.13 4.20 33.33
C TYR A 211 17.22 2.95 33.31
N TRP A 212 16.09 3.01 32.62
CA TRP A 212 15.21 1.86 32.40
C TRP A 212 14.33 2.11 31.18
N LEU A 213 14.03 1.04 30.46
CA LEU A 213 13.06 1.00 29.37
C LEU A 213 12.05 -0.10 29.71
N SER A 214 10.76 0.20 29.58
CA SER A 214 9.71 -0.68 30.09
C SER A 214 8.86 -1.27 28.97
N LYS A 215 8.21 -2.39 29.26
CA LYS A 215 7.30 -3.04 28.31
C LYS A 215 6.12 -2.12 27.99
N GLU A 216 5.68 -1.25 28.89
CA GLU A 216 4.58 -0.32 28.69
C GLU A 216 4.85 0.69 27.56
N ALA A 217 6.11 1.02 27.27
CA ALA A 217 6.51 1.86 26.15
C ALA A 217 7.13 1.06 24.99
N ASP A 218 6.92 -0.27 24.95
CA ASP A 218 7.59 -1.20 24.02
C ASP A 218 9.12 -1.01 24.00
N PHE A 219 9.70 -0.75 25.17
CA PHE A 219 11.11 -0.51 25.40
C PHE A 219 11.68 0.68 24.61
N THR A 220 10.85 1.70 24.37
CA THR A 220 11.25 2.89 23.62
C THR A 220 11.46 4.13 24.50
N THR A 221 12.29 5.05 24.00
CA THR A 221 12.41 6.42 24.50
C THR A 221 12.79 7.36 23.36
N SER A 222 12.54 8.66 23.50
CA SER A 222 12.93 9.67 22.52
C SER A 222 13.84 10.73 23.15
N PHE A 223 14.95 11.04 22.48
CA PHE A 223 15.86 12.11 22.84
C PHE A 223 15.59 13.32 21.94
N THR A 224 15.51 14.51 22.55
CA THR A 224 15.37 15.78 21.81
C THR A 224 16.65 16.59 21.93
N LEU A 225 17.35 16.73 20.81
CA LEU A 225 18.49 17.63 20.68
C LEU A 225 18.00 19.04 20.39
N THR A 226 18.63 20.05 20.99
CA THR A 226 18.27 21.46 20.81
C THR A 226 19.52 22.31 20.59
N LYS A 227 19.34 23.57 20.17
CA LYS A 227 20.42 24.53 19.92
C LYS A 227 21.42 24.03 18.86
N LEU A 228 20.93 23.26 17.90
CA LEU A 228 21.70 22.84 16.75
C LEU A 228 21.86 24.01 15.77
N ARG A 229 22.90 23.96 14.94
CA ARG A 229 23.07 24.92 13.84
C ARG A 229 22.27 24.45 12.62
N PRO A 230 21.61 25.34 11.87
CA PRO A 230 20.94 25.00 10.62
C PRO A 230 21.91 24.47 9.56
N LEU A 231 21.39 23.74 8.56
CA LEU A 231 22.16 23.23 7.42
C LEU A 231 23.45 22.48 7.79
N THR A 232 23.44 21.76 8.92
CA THR A 232 24.62 21.14 9.50
C THR A 232 24.39 19.64 9.66
N ILE A 233 25.39 18.86 9.25
CA ILE A 233 25.41 17.41 9.45
C ILE A 233 25.91 17.11 10.87
N TYR A 234 25.12 16.36 11.63
CA TYR A 234 25.46 15.87 12.96
C TYR A 234 25.59 14.35 12.94
N GLN A 235 26.50 13.83 13.76
CA GLN A 235 26.60 12.40 14.07
C GLN A 235 26.06 12.17 15.48
N TYR A 236 25.29 11.10 15.67
CA TYR A 236 24.88 10.62 16.99
C TYR A 236 25.39 9.21 17.25
N ALA A 237 25.54 8.88 18.53
CA ALA A 237 25.89 7.55 19.01
C ALA A 237 25.13 7.24 20.31
N VAL A 238 24.75 5.98 20.45
CA VAL A 238 24.05 5.43 21.61
C VAL A 238 24.92 4.33 22.22
N SER A 239 24.89 4.17 23.55
CA SER A 239 25.75 3.21 24.26
C SER A 239 25.55 1.74 23.87
N ASN A 240 24.42 1.39 23.25
CA ASN A 240 24.12 0.06 22.71
C ASN A 240 24.60 -0.11 21.25
N ASN A 241 25.65 0.61 20.85
CA ASN A 241 26.32 0.49 19.55
C ASN A 241 25.50 0.96 18.33
N HIS A 242 24.36 1.61 18.52
CA HIS A 242 23.69 2.32 17.43
C HIS A 242 24.32 3.69 17.18
N THR A 243 24.47 4.04 15.91
CA THR A 243 24.98 5.33 15.47
C THR A 243 24.28 5.73 14.17
N GLY A 244 24.25 7.02 13.88
CA GLY A 244 23.74 7.51 12.62
C GLY A 244 24.05 8.99 12.41
N PHE A 245 23.53 9.51 11.32
CA PHE A 245 23.69 10.91 10.93
C PHE A 245 22.32 11.54 10.70
N PHE A 246 22.25 12.86 10.86
CA PHE A 246 21.12 13.65 10.40
C PHE A 246 21.62 15.03 9.98
N THR A 247 20.86 15.68 9.11
CA THR A 247 21.17 17.04 8.65
C THR A 247 20.06 17.98 9.11
N THR A 248 20.43 19.03 9.84
CA THR A 248 19.46 20.06 10.23
C THR A 248 18.93 20.81 9.02
N ALA A 249 17.67 21.20 9.10
CA ALA A 249 17.00 21.87 8.00
C ALA A 249 17.55 23.28 7.72
N PRO A 250 17.23 23.88 6.56
CA PRO A 250 17.38 25.31 6.37
C PRO A 250 16.54 26.09 7.40
N PRO A 251 16.98 27.31 7.79
CA PRO A 251 16.14 28.21 8.56
C PRO A 251 14.79 28.45 7.89
N VAL A 252 13.79 28.81 8.69
CA VAL A 252 12.47 29.22 8.20
C VAL A 252 12.61 30.35 7.18
N GLY A 253 11.92 30.22 6.05
CA GLY A 253 11.95 31.16 4.94
C GLY A 253 13.13 31.01 3.98
N GLN A 254 14.08 30.12 4.27
CA GLN A 254 15.32 30.01 3.49
C GLN A 254 15.45 28.69 2.75
N LEU A 255 16.10 28.74 1.59
CA LEU A 255 16.54 27.55 0.85
C LEU A 255 17.95 27.14 1.27
N ASN A 256 18.33 25.90 0.98
CA ASN A 256 19.72 25.50 1.04
C ASN A 256 20.50 26.19 -0.09
N THR A 257 21.40 27.11 0.25
CA THR A 257 22.15 27.94 -0.70
C THR A 257 23.05 27.16 -1.65
N VAL A 258 23.46 25.93 -1.29
CA VAL A 258 24.31 25.08 -2.15
C VAL A 258 23.49 24.36 -3.22
N ARG A 259 22.24 23.99 -2.89
CA ARG A 259 21.38 23.18 -3.78
C ARG A 259 20.34 24.01 -4.52
N GLY A 260 20.01 25.20 -4.01
CA GLY A 260 18.96 26.07 -4.58
C GLY A 260 17.54 25.52 -4.45
N LYS A 261 17.35 24.36 -3.78
CA LYS A 261 16.06 23.70 -3.64
C LYS A 261 15.83 23.12 -2.25
N PHE A 262 14.57 23.05 -1.84
CA PHE A 262 14.09 22.34 -0.66
C PHE A 262 13.22 21.16 -1.10
N THR A 263 13.73 19.94 -0.86
CA THR A 263 13.08 18.70 -1.31
C THR A 263 12.55 17.90 -0.15
N PHE A 264 11.35 17.34 -0.27
CA PHE A 264 10.79 16.33 0.62
C PHE A 264 9.97 15.30 -0.17
N LEU A 265 9.71 14.14 0.41
CA LEU A 265 9.02 13.03 -0.25
C LEU A 265 7.63 12.79 0.33
N THR A 266 6.75 12.14 -0.44
CA THR A 266 5.40 11.78 0.01
C THR A 266 4.95 10.43 -0.54
N SER A 267 4.30 9.61 0.28
CA SER A 267 3.59 8.36 -0.09
C SER A 267 2.80 7.83 1.13
N SER A 268 2.09 6.71 0.98
CA SER A 268 1.40 5.97 2.06
C SER A 268 1.39 4.47 1.75
N CYS A 269 0.82 3.64 2.62
CA CYS A 269 0.52 2.22 2.36
C CYS A 269 1.76 1.31 2.17
N ILE A 270 2.10 0.55 3.21
CA ILE A 270 3.13 -0.50 3.19
C ILE A 270 2.54 -1.84 3.56
N LYS A 271 2.54 -2.80 2.62
CA LYS A 271 2.36 -4.21 2.92
C LYS A 271 3.65 -4.99 2.66
N PRO A 272 4.29 -5.53 3.71
CA PRO A 272 5.47 -6.39 3.54
C PRO A 272 5.16 -7.60 2.64
N ARG A 273 6.15 -7.97 1.85
CA ARG A 273 6.19 -9.13 0.95
C ARG A 273 5.09 -9.14 -0.11
N PHE A 274 4.57 -7.97 -0.49
CA PHE A 274 3.66 -7.82 -1.61
C PHE A 274 4.37 -7.17 -2.81
N PRO A 275 4.22 -7.69 -4.04
CA PRO A 275 3.57 -8.96 -4.42
C PRO A 275 4.30 -10.18 -3.85
N TYR A 276 3.58 -11.29 -3.65
CA TYR A 276 4.17 -12.47 -3.02
C TYR A 276 5.28 -13.12 -3.86
N ASN A 277 6.40 -13.41 -3.19
CA ASN A 277 7.49 -14.22 -3.71
C ASN A 277 7.95 -15.20 -2.61
N PRO A 278 7.89 -16.53 -2.84
CA PRO A 278 8.26 -17.52 -1.83
C PRO A 278 9.74 -17.47 -1.44
N PHE A 279 10.61 -16.96 -2.31
CA PHE A 279 12.06 -16.88 -2.09
C PHE A 279 12.51 -15.59 -1.39
N SER A 280 11.62 -14.60 -1.27
CA SER A 280 11.92 -13.35 -0.59
C SER A 280 11.81 -13.49 0.93
N HIS A 281 12.55 -12.64 1.65
CA HIS A 281 12.38 -12.49 3.10
C HIS A 281 10.93 -12.15 3.45
N PRO A 282 10.32 -12.73 4.51
CA PRO A 282 8.91 -12.52 4.83
C PRO A 282 8.52 -11.07 5.14
N LEU A 283 9.49 -10.26 5.54
CA LEU A 283 9.33 -8.85 5.87
C LEU A 283 9.93 -7.90 4.83
N THR A 284 10.34 -8.39 3.65
CA THR A 284 10.87 -7.49 2.59
C THR A 284 9.80 -6.48 2.18
N ILE A 285 10.18 -5.25 1.88
CA ILE A 285 9.28 -4.20 1.38
C ILE A 285 9.88 -3.68 0.06
N PRO A 286 9.48 -4.22 -1.10
CA PRO A 286 10.06 -3.86 -2.39
C PRO A 286 10.08 -2.35 -2.66
N GLY A 287 9.04 -1.63 -2.24
CA GLY A 287 8.99 -0.17 -2.37
C GLY A 287 10.14 0.58 -1.70
N LEU A 288 10.63 0.09 -0.55
CA LEU A 288 11.79 0.70 0.13
C LEU A 288 13.07 0.52 -0.69
N LYS A 289 13.22 -0.58 -1.43
CA LYS A 289 14.35 -0.78 -2.34
C LYS A 289 14.32 0.20 -3.51
N HIS A 290 13.14 0.50 -4.01
CA HIS A 290 12.97 1.51 -5.06
C HIS A 290 13.31 2.89 -4.53
N LEU A 291 12.78 3.26 -3.36
CA LEU A 291 13.03 4.53 -2.70
C LEU A 291 14.52 4.73 -2.36
N ALA A 292 15.18 3.72 -1.78
CA ALA A 292 16.58 3.77 -1.38
C ALA A 292 17.53 4.16 -2.53
N LYS A 293 17.21 3.77 -3.78
CA LYS A 293 17.99 4.15 -4.96
C LYS A 293 17.98 5.64 -5.24
N TRP A 294 16.88 6.31 -4.92
CA TRP A 294 16.65 7.72 -5.25
C TRP A 294 17.04 8.68 -4.12
N ILE A 295 17.12 8.21 -2.86
CA ILE A 295 17.48 9.05 -1.72
C ILE A 295 18.80 9.84 -1.93
N PRO A 296 19.90 9.21 -2.44
CA PRO A 296 21.14 9.93 -2.68
C PRO A 296 21.01 11.03 -3.74
N GLU A 297 20.11 10.89 -4.71
CA GLU A 297 19.93 11.86 -5.81
C GLU A 297 18.95 12.98 -5.45
N LEU A 298 17.86 12.62 -4.76
CA LEU A 298 16.79 13.56 -4.38
C LEU A 298 17.19 14.44 -3.21
N HIS A 299 18.09 13.95 -2.34
CA HIS A 299 18.58 14.72 -1.21
C HIS A 299 17.47 15.29 -0.31
N ALA A 300 16.41 14.51 -0.14
CA ALA A 300 15.21 14.95 0.57
C ALA A 300 15.48 15.19 2.06
N SER A 301 14.80 16.20 2.61
CA SER A 301 14.91 16.58 4.02
C SER A 301 14.12 15.64 4.93
N PHE A 302 13.00 15.11 4.44
CA PHE A 302 12.14 14.14 5.14
C PHE A 302 11.17 13.45 4.17
N MET A 303 10.58 12.35 4.63
CA MET A 303 9.40 11.69 4.08
C MET A 303 8.15 12.13 4.87
N LEU A 304 7.11 12.57 4.17
CA LEU A 304 5.75 12.62 4.70
C LEU A 304 5.06 11.29 4.35
N PHE A 305 4.89 10.43 5.35
CA PHE A 305 4.25 9.14 5.17
C PHE A 305 2.81 9.20 5.67
N LEU A 306 1.85 9.12 4.74
CA LEU A 306 0.48 9.58 4.95
C LEU A 306 -0.47 8.51 5.52
N GLY A 307 0.09 7.61 6.33
CA GLY A 307 -0.64 6.52 6.99
C GLY A 307 -0.55 5.18 6.26
N ASP A 308 -1.22 4.18 6.82
CA ASP A 308 -1.11 2.77 6.42
C ASP A 308 0.34 2.27 6.45
N PHE A 309 1.07 2.65 7.49
CA PHE A 309 2.43 2.16 7.77
C PHE A 309 2.41 0.68 8.11
N ILE A 310 1.35 0.24 8.78
CA ILE A 310 1.02 -1.16 8.98
C ILE A 310 -0.32 -1.48 8.31
N TYR A 311 -0.58 -2.77 8.14
CA TYR A 311 -1.89 -3.30 7.79
C TYR A 311 -2.31 -4.34 8.81
N ILE A 312 -3.11 -3.94 9.80
CA ILE A 312 -3.51 -4.81 10.92
C ILE A 312 -4.48 -5.94 10.52
N ASP A 313 -5.24 -5.74 9.45
CA ASP A 313 -6.39 -6.57 9.06
C ASP A 313 -6.19 -7.40 7.80
N VAL A 314 -5.25 -7.04 6.93
CA VAL A 314 -4.94 -7.81 5.71
C VAL A 314 -3.57 -8.50 5.77
N PRO A 315 -3.47 -9.78 5.36
CA PRO A 315 -4.56 -10.65 4.89
C PRO A 315 -5.35 -11.30 6.04
N HIS A 316 -4.98 -11.06 7.30
CA HIS A 316 -5.68 -11.63 8.44
C HIS A 316 -5.38 -10.82 9.70
N ARG A 317 -6.44 -10.40 10.42
CA ARG A 317 -6.31 -9.80 11.74
C ARG A 317 -6.08 -10.89 12.80
N PHE A 318 -4.91 -10.87 13.43
CA PHE A 318 -4.54 -11.84 14.48
C PHE A 318 -5.04 -11.47 15.88
N GLY A 319 -5.44 -10.22 16.10
CA GLY A 319 -5.85 -9.70 17.39
C GLY A 319 -6.24 -8.23 17.31
N ALA A 320 -6.69 -7.69 18.44
CA ALA A 320 -7.05 -6.27 18.60
C ALA A 320 -6.44 -5.67 19.88
N ASP A 321 -5.55 -6.41 20.53
CA ASP A 321 -4.80 -5.98 21.70
C ASP A 321 -3.52 -5.22 21.31
N VAL A 322 -2.96 -4.48 22.27
CA VAL A 322 -1.77 -3.63 22.09
C VAL A 322 -0.57 -4.40 21.52
N GLU A 323 -0.33 -5.64 21.96
CA GLU A 323 0.83 -6.42 21.50
C GLU A 323 0.70 -6.81 20.03
N THR A 324 -0.52 -7.12 19.58
CA THR A 324 -0.79 -7.39 18.16
C THR A 324 -0.42 -6.18 17.29
N TYR A 325 -0.81 -4.96 17.67
CA TYR A 325 -0.43 -3.76 16.92
C TYR A 325 1.09 -3.49 16.99
N ARG A 326 1.71 -3.59 18.17
CA ARG A 326 3.17 -3.41 18.33
C ARG A 326 3.98 -4.37 17.47
N ARG A 327 3.56 -5.63 17.37
CA ARG A 327 4.19 -6.63 16.49
C ARG A 327 4.23 -6.14 15.03
N GLU A 328 3.13 -5.62 14.50
CA GLU A 328 3.09 -5.14 13.11
C GLU A 328 4.07 -3.98 12.88
N TYR A 329 4.17 -3.04 13.83
CA TYR A 329 5.16 -1.96 13.76
C TYR A 329 6.59 -2.50 13.79
N ARG A 330 6.91 -3.38 14.74
CA ARG A 330 8.24 -4.01 14.83
C ARG A 330 8.57 -4.80 13.57
N GLN A 331 7.59 -5.46 12.94
CA GLN A 331 7.81 -6.18 11.68
C GLN A 331 8.23 -5.25 10.55
N VAL A 332 7.57 -4.10 10.38
CA VAL A 332 7.96 -3.11 9.37
C VAL A 332 9.37 -2.58 9.64
N TYR A 333 9.68 -2.21 10.89
CA TYR A 333 11.01 -1.72 11.27
C TYR A 333 12.11 -2.79 11.20
N SER A 334 11.77 -4.07 11.39
CA SER A 334 12.69 -5.20 11.23
C SER A 334 12.83 -5.69 9.78
N SER A 335 12.20 -4.99 8.82
CA SER A 335 12.39 -5.27 7.41
C SER A 335 13.88 -5.15 7.04
N PRO A 336 14.46 -6.10 6.29
CA PRO A 336 15.83 -5.99 5.82
C PRO A 336 16.04 -4.79 4.86
N ASP A 337 14.96 -4.19 4.38
CA ASP A 337 14.98 -3.07 3.44
C ASP A 337 14.86 -1.70 4.15
N TRP A 338 14.50 -1.69 5.45
CA TRP A 338 14.31 -0.47 6.23
C TRP A 338 15.59 0.37 6.44
N PRO A 339 16.77 -0.22 6.70
CA PRO A 339 18.00 0.58 6.89
C PRO A 339 18.34 1.43 5.65
N GLY A 340 18.08 0.91 4.45
CA GLY A 340 18.38 1.61 3.19
C GLY A 340 17.61 2.92 2.98
N VAL A 341 16.57 3.19 3.78
CA VAL A 341 15.84 4.46 3.77
C VAL A 341 15.96 5.24 5.08
N SER A 342 15.98 4.56 6.22
CA SER A 342 15.86 5.20 7.54
C SER A 342 17.16 5.81 8.08
N GLU A 343 18.32 5.38 7.58
CA GLU A 343 19.61 5.91 8.00
C GLU A 343 19.84 7.37 7.56
N SER A 344 19.23 7.78 6.44
CA SER A 344 19.48 9.08 5.80
C SER A 344 18.24 9.93 5.58
N LEU A 345 17.05 9.36 5.76
CA LEU A 345 15.78 10.07 5.54
C LEU A 345 14.95 10.03 6.83
N PRO A 346 14.68 11.19 7.46
CA PRO A 346 13.67 11.31 8.50
C PRO A 346 12.25 11.02 7.99
N TRP A 347 11.40 10.40 8.79
CA TRP A 347 10.00 10.12 8.43
C TRP A 347 9.05 10.80 9.40
N LEU A 348 8.09 11.56 8.87
CA LEU A 348 6.98 12.17 9.60
C LEU A 348 5.69 11.48 9.17
N HIS A 349 4.81 11.20 10.11
CA HIS A 349 3.66 10.34 9.86
C HIS A 349 2.33 11.03 10.08
N VAL A 350 1.36 10.62 9.28
CA VAL A 350 -0.07 10.83 9.53
C VAL A 350 -0.69 9.47 9.87
N ILE A 351 -1.75 9.44 10.67
CA ILE A 351 -2.52 8.21 10.96
C ILE A 351 -3.59 8.01 9.89
N ASP A 352 -3.79 6.76 9.48
CA ASP A 352 -4.91 6.32 8.64
C ASP A 352 -5.63 5.12 9.26
N ASP A 353 -6.56 4.53 8.53
CA ASP A 353 -7.44 3.47 9.02
C ASP A 353 -6.72 2.16 9.28
N HIS A 354 -5.75 1.73 8.48
CA HIS A 354 -5.10 0.43 8.71
C HIS A 354 -4.14 0.40 9.90
N GLU A 355 -3.85 1.56 10.52
CA GLU A 355 -3.32 1.61 11.88
C GLU A 355 -4.33 1.12 12.94
N ILE A 356 -5.64 1.10 12.64
CA ILE A 356 -6.75 0.83 13.56
C ILE A 356 -7.62 -0.33 13.05
N ALA A 357 -8.37 -0.10 11.97
CA ALA A 357 -9.18 -1.02 11.20
C ALA A 357 -9.63 -0.36 9.91
N ASN A 358 -9.66 -1.10 8.80
CA ASN A 358 -10.15 -0.65 7.48
C ASN A 358 -11.43 0.19 7.60
N ASP A 359 -11.44 1.35 6.96
CA ASP A 359 -12.50 2.36 6.95
C ASP A 359 -12.91 2.86 8.37
N TRP A 360 -11.98 3.01 9.31
CA TRP A 360 -12.30 3.40 10.71
C TRP A 360 -13.04 4.74 10.85
N ASP A 361 -14.29 4.71 11.31
CA ASP A 361 -15.15 5.89 11.54
C ASP A 361 -15.79 5.94 12.95
N GLN A 362 -15.31 5.10 13.88
CA GLN A 362 -15.90 4.92 15.21
C GLN A 362 -15.18 5.72 16.30
N GLN A 363 -14.57 6.84 15.90
CA GLN A 363 -13.88 7.78 16.78
C GLN A 363 -12.80 7.13 17.65
N THR A 364 -13.02 7.04 18.97
CA THR A 364 -12.08 6.49 19.96
C THR A 364 -12.58 5.20 20.62
N ALA A 365 -13.62 4.58 20.05
CA ALA A 365 -14.10 3.27 20.50
C ALA A 365 -13.03 2.18 20.29
N ASP A 366 -13.18 1.04 20.98
CA ASP A 366 -12.28 -0.09 20.76
C ASP A 366 -12.31 -0.54 19.29
N PRO A 367 -11.15 -0.81 18.66
CA PRO A 367 -9.83 -1.00 19.27
C PRO A 367 -8.91 0.25 19.24
N TYR A 368 -9.44 1.46 19.05
CA TYR A 368 -8.63 2.70 18.91
C TYR A 368 -7.58 2.90 20.01
N PRO A 369 -7.87 2.69 21.32
CA PRO A 369 -6.86 2.86 22.35
C PRO A 369 -5.67 1.89 22.20
N ALA A 370 -5.93 0.65 21.78
CA ALA A 370 -4.89 -0.34 21.54
C ALA A 370 -4.10 -0.05 20.25
N ALA A 371 -4.79 0.42 19.22
CA ALA A 371 -4.22 0.78 17.93
C ALA A 371 -3.27 2.00 18.01
N THR A 372 -3.69 3.02 18.76
CA THR A 372 -2.93 4.27 18.84
C THR A 372 -1.75 4.23 19.81
N ASP A 373 -1.64 3.20 20.65
CA ASP A 373 -0.48 2.99 21.52
C ASP A 373 0.85 2.92 20.73
N PRO A 374 1.06 1.97 19.81
CA PRO A 374 2.30 1.92 19.02
C PRO A 374 2.43 3.10 18.07
N TRP A 375 1.32 3.65 17.54
CA TRP A 375 1.39 4.86 16.72
C TRP A 375 1.94 6.04 17.53
N ASN A 376 1.50 6.22 18.77
CA ASN A 376 2.01 7.28 19.64
C ASN A 376 3.49 7.07 19.99
N ILE A 377 3.86 5.83 20.30
CA ILE A 377 5.23 5.43 20.63
C ILE A 377 6.19 5.66 19.46
N TYR A 378 5.88 5.09 18.29
CA TYR A 378 6.80 5.04 17.16
C TYR A 378 6.71 6.26 16.24
N HIS A 379 5.54 6.89 16.11
CA HIS A 379 5.29 7.95 15.13
C HIS A 379 5.06 9.31 15.81
N SER A 380 3.98 9.46 16.58
CA SER A 380 3.58 10.76 17.16
C SER A 380 4.68 11.41 18.00
N SER A 381 5.37 10.61 18.82
CA SER A 381 6.43 11.12 19.69
C SER A 381 7.62 11.70 18.90
N LEU A 382 7.81 11.25 17.66
CA LEU A 382 8.90 11.63 16.75
C LEU A 382 8.49 12.68 15.72
N ASN A 383 7.19 12.94 15.56
CA ASN A 383 6.67 14.03 14.74
C ASN A 383 7.05 15.43 15.31
N PRO A 384 6.81 16.52 14.57
CA PRO A 384 6.90 17.87 15.12
C PRO A 384 6.05 18.03 16.39
N PRO A 385 6.25 19.07 17.21
CA PRO A 385 5.38 19.33 18.35
C PRO A 385 3.89 19.35 17.93
N PRO A 386 3.01 18.63 18.64
CA PRO A 386 1.60 18.57 18.28
C PRO A 386 0.93 19.94 18.47
N ALA A 387 -0.11 20.21 17.70
CA ALA A 387 -0.83 21.49 17.78
C ALA A 387 -1.51 21.71 19.15
N LEU A 388 -1.87 20.61 19.83
CA LEU A 388 -2.35 20.57 21.21
C LEU A 388 -1.76 19.35 21.95
N PRO A 389 -1.71 19.36 23.31
CA PRO A 389 -1.44 18.15 24.07
C PRO A 389 -2.39 17.01 23.66
N ASN A 390 -1.84 15.82 23.43
CA ASN A 390 -2.58 14.61 23.00
C ASN A 390 -3.32 14.73 21.64
N ALA A 391 -2.99 15.74 20.82
CA ALA A 391 -3.44 15.78 19.45
C ALA A 391 -2.68 14.77 18.58
N SER A 392 -3.37 14.23 17.59
CA SER A 392 -2.86 13.35 16.54
C SER A 392 -2.62 14.10 15.22
N TYR A 393 -2.72 15.44 15.25
CA TYR A 393 -2.45 16.35 14.16
C TYR A 393 -1.34 17.35 14.55
N PHE A 394 -0.58 17.79 13.55
CA PHE A 394 0.68 18.51 13.75
C PHE A 394 0.78 19.71 12.82
N GLN A 395 1.60 20.69 13.20
CA GLN A 395 1.97 21.77 12.31
C GLN A 395 3.43 22.16 12.50
N PHE A 396 4.08 22.56 11.42
CA PHE A 396 5.46 23.07 11.47
C PHE A 396 5.75 23.95 10.26
N THR A 397 6.83 24.72 10.35
CA THR A 397 7.35 25.55 9.26
C THR A 397 8.82 25.23 9.10
N GLN A 398 9.26 25.00 7.86
CA GLN A 398 10.64 24.62 7.56
C GLN A 398 10.99 25.01 6.13
N GLY A 399 12.14 25.66 5.97
CA GLY A 399 12.54 26.24 4.68
C GLY A 399 11.43 27.17 4.15
N PRO A 400 11.09 27.11 2.85
CA PRO A 400 10.12 28.01 2.22
C PRO A 400 8.64 27.57 2.41
N ALA A 401 8.35 26.65 3.34
CA ALA A 401 7.05 26.02 3.44
C ALA A 401 6.54 25.81 4.89
N SER A 402 5.21 25.87 5.01
CA SER A 402 4.46 25.56 6.22
C SER A 402 3.55 24.36 5.99
N PHE A 403 3.41 23.50 6.99
CA PHE A 403 2.73 22.20 6.88
C PHE A 403 1.69 22.04 7.98
N PHE A 404 0.52 21.51 7.62
CA PHE A 404 -0.51 21.07 8.56
C PHE A 404 -0.86 19.61 8.27
N LEU A 405 -0.56 18.73 9.23
CA LEU A 405 -0.80 17.28 9.14
C LEU A 405 -2.11 16.95 9.86
N MET A 406 -3.14 16.58 9.11
CA MET A 406 -4.47 16.27 9.64
C MET A 406 -4.55 14.83 10.17
N ASP A 407 -5.31 14.62 11.24
CA ASP A 407 -5.94 13.33 11.55
C ASP A 407 -7.34 13.29 10.90
N THR A 408 -7.59 12.32 10.02
CA THR A 408 -8.85 12.13 9.29
C THR A 408 -9.61 10.89 9.74
N ARG A 409 -9.25 10.28 10.89
CA ARG A 409 -9.86 9.05 11.40
C ARG A 409 -10.46 9.20 12.80
N ARG A 410 -9.76 9.87 13.71
CA ARG A 410 -10.15 9.95 15.13
C ARG A 410 -11.45 10.70 15.39
N HIS A 411 -11.74 11.71 14.58
CA HIS A 411 -12.82 12.67 14.85
C HIS A 411 -13.96 12.61 13.85
N ARG A 412 -13.83 11.82 12.78
CA ARG A 412 -14.83 11.80 11.72
C ARG A 412 -16.16 11.24 12.21
N SER A 413 -17.24 11.80 11.68
CA SER A 413 -18.57 11.20 11.77
C SER A 413 -18.60 9.87 11.01
N PRO A 414 -19.49 8.95 11.39
CA PRO A 414 -19.70 7.72 10.64
C PRO A 414 -20.01 7.98 9.16
N GLU A 415 -19.60 7.04 8.29
CA GLU A 415 -19.81 7.14 6.85
C GLU A 415 -21.31 7.22 6.48
N TYR A 416 -22.14 6.54 7.28
CA TYR A 416 -23.59 6.40 7.11
C TYR A 416 -24.32 6.64 8.45
N PRO A 417 -25.61 7.01 8.45
CA PRO A 417 -26.50 7.20 7.29
C PRO A 417 -26.50 8.62 6.72
N ALA A 418 -25.79 9.57 7.35
CA ALA A 418 -25.79 10.96 6.92
C ALA A 418 -25.23 11.12 5.50
N LEU A 419 -25.94 11.87 4.66
CA LEU A 419 -25.55 12.13 3.27
C LEU A 419 -24.25 12.93 3.20
N ALA A 420 -23.50 12.77 2.11
CA ALA A 420 -22.20 13.41 1.88
C ALA A 420 -22.18 14.95 2.05
N ARG A 421 -23.31 15.61 1.79
CA ARG A 421 -23.48 17.08 1.88
C ARG A 421 -24.10 17.55 3.20
N SER A 422 -24.37 16.63 4.13
CA SER A 422 -24.96 16.99 5.42
C SER A 422 -24.02 17.95 6.17
N PRO A 423 -24.53 19.09 6.68
CA PRO A 423 -23.74 20.01 7.49
C PRO A 423 -23.37 19.42 8.86
N ASP A 424 -24.08 18.37 9.29
CA ASP A 424 -23.84 17.70 10.57
C ASP A 424 -22.69 16.68 10.50
N LYS A 425 -22.15 16.44 9.30
CA LYS A 425 -21.10 15.46 9.05
C LYS A 425 -19.74 16.16 9.00
N THR A 426 -18.78 15.64 9.75
CA THR A 426 -17.43 16.22 9.89
C THR A 426 -16.37 15.15 9.73
N MET A 427 -15.25 15.48 9.09
CA MET A 427 -14.04 14.64 9.01
C MET A 427 -13.10 14.94 10.18
N LEU A 428 -12.89 16.23 10.48
CA LEU A 428 -11.86 16.66 11.43
C LEU A 428 -12.40 16.89 12.86
N GLY A 429 -13.72 17.01 13.01
CA GLY A 429 -14.32 17.57 14.21
C GLY A 429 -14.05 19.08 14.35
N ALA A 430 -14.87 19.74 15.16
CA ALA A 430 -14.87 21.21 15.28
C ALA A 430 -13.52 21.79 15.74
N THR A 431 -12.82 21.11 16.67
CA THR A 431 -11.56 21.61 17.22
C THR A 431 -10.45 21.61 16.17
N GLN A 432 -10.18 20.47 15.52
CA GLN A 432 -9.11 20.37 14.53
C GLN A 432 -9.43 21.21 13.29
N LEU A 433 -10.70 21.26 12.85
CA LEU A 433 -11.13 22.19 11.80
C LEU A 433 -10.76 23.64 12.14
N SER A 434 -11.04 24.09 13.37
CA SER A 434 -10.66 25.45 13.80
C SER A 434 -9.15 25.69 13.80
N PHE A 435 -8.34 24.67 14.13
CA PHE A 435 -6.87 24.77 14.04
C PHE A 435 -6.40 24.89 12.60
N LEU A 436 -6.95 24.08 11.69
CA LEU A 436 -6.63 24.15 10.27
C LEU A 436 -7.01 25.52 9.67
N LEU A 437 -8.20 26.03 9.99
CA LEU A 437 -8.63 27.34 9.52
C LEU A 437 -7.75 28.48 10.07
N THR A 438 -7.30 28.38 11.33
CA THR A 438 -6.33 29.32 11.91
C THR A 438 -4.98 29.23 11.19
N PHE A 439 -4.49 28.02 10.90
CA PHE A 439 -3.27 27.80 10.14
C PHE A 439 -3.33 28.40 8.74
N LEU A 440 -4.45 28.24 8.02
CA LEU A 440 -4.63 28.82 6.68
C LEU A 440 -4.68 30.35 6.73
N LYS A 441 -5.32 30.92 7.76
CA LYS A 441 -5.47 32.38 7.92
C LYS A 441 -4.22 33.10 8.41
N ARG A 442 -3.32 32.42 9.14
CA ARG A 442 -2.13 33.10 9.70
C ARG A 442 -1.21 33.63 8.60
N ASP A 443 -0.59 34.77 8.90
CA ASP A 443 0.55 35.30 8.15
C ASP A 443 1.75 34.35 8.28
N GLU A 444 2.50 34.21 7.19
CA GLU A 444 3.71 33.38 7.18
C GLU A 444 4.97 34.25 7.31
N PRO A 445 6.04 33.72 7.93
CA PRO A 445 7.33 34.40 7.96
C PRO A 445 7.86 34.73 6.55
N GLU A 446 8.71 35.75 6.47
CA GLU A 446 9.37 36.14 5.22
C GLU A 446 10.07 34.94 4.56
N GLY A 447 9.93 34.81 3.24
CA GLY A 447 10.49 33.71 2.45
C GLY A 447 9.65 32.43 2.43
N VAL A 448 8.63 32.28 3.27
CA VAL A 448 7.67 31.17 3.16
C VAL A 448 6.66 31.47 2.05
N LYS A 449 6.61 30.58 1.05
CA LYS A 449 5.81 30.74 -0.16
C LYS A 449 4.74 29.66 -0.33
N TRP A 450 4.80 28.59 0.47
CA TRP A 450 3.90 27.45 0.32
C TRP A 450 3.25 27.04 1.65
N LYS A 451 1.95 26.76 1.62
CA LYS A 451 1.25 26.03 2.67
C LYS A 451 0.85 24.66 2.14
N PHE A 452 1.18 23.61 2.89
CA PHE A 452 0.80 22.23 2.61
C PHE A 452 -0.25 21.77 3.62
N VAL A 453 -1.36 21.25 3.10
CA VAL A 453 -2.38 20.56 3.91
C VAL A 453 -2.28 19.07 3.61
N ILE A 454 -1.98 18.28 4.63
CA ILE A 454 -1.68 16.86 4.49
C ILE A 454 -2.87 16.05 5.02
N SER A 455 -3.44 15.19 4.17
CA SER A 455 -4.56 14.31 4.46
C SER A 455 -4.11 12.86 4.33
N SER A 456 -4.59 11.92 5.15
CA SER A 456 -4.30 10.50 4.89
C SER A 456 -5.05 10.00 3.66
N ILE A 457 -6.34 10.36 3.59
CA ILE A 457 -7.27 10.04 2.51
C ILE A 457 -7.35 11.14 1.44
N PRO A 458 -7.79 10.83 0.20
CA PRO A 458 -7.93 11.81 -0.86
C PRO A 458 -8.95 12.90 -0.56
N PHE A 459 -8.57 14.12 -0.90
CA PHE A 459 -9.38 15.32 -0.81
C PHE A 459 -10.29 15.50 -2.02
N THR A 460 -9.92 15.03 -3.21
CA THR A 460 -10.76 14.99 -4.41
C THR A 460 -11.93 14.03 -4.27
N ARG A 461 -13.06 14.37 -4.90
CA ARG A 461 -14.23 13.49 -5.03
C ARG A 461 -14.19 12.55 -6.25
N ASN A 462 -13.14 12.63 -7.06
CA ASN A 462 -13.04 11.89 -8.31
C ASN A 462 -12.73 10.39 -8.11
N TRP A 463 -12.42 9.95 -6.89
CA TRP A 463 -12.38 8.53 -6.54
C TRP A 463 -13.80 7.99 -6.33
N ARG A 464 -14.25 7.11 -7.22
CA ARG A 464 -15.66 6.70 -7.31
C ARG A 464 -15.98 5.32 -6.76
N LEU A 465 -14.96 4.51 -6.48
CA LEU A 465 -15.11 3.25 -5.78
C LEU A 465 -14.78 3.47 -4.30
N ASN A 466 -15.60 2.97 -3.37
CA ASN A 466 -15.46 3.24 -1.93
C ASN A 466 -15.29 4.74 -1.59
N SER A 467 -16.07 5.61 -2.23
CA SER A 467 -15.98 7.06 -2.02
C SER A 467 -16.47 7.50 -0.64
N ALA A 468 -17.22 6.64 0.05
CA ALA A 468 -17.75 6.86 1.38
C ALA A 468 -16.66 7.12 2.43
N ASP A 469 -15.49 6.50 2.24
CA ASP A 469 -14.35 6.62 3.15
C ASP A 469 -13.57 7.94 2.98
N THR A 470 -13.71 8.59 1.84
CA THR A 470 -12.90 9.76 1.43
C THR A 470 -13.60 11.09 1.74
N TRP A 471 -12.91 12.21 1.48
CA TRP A 471 -13.53 13.55 1.54
C TRP A 471 -14.73 13.74 0.59
N ALA A 472 -14.91 12.85 -0.40
CA ALA A 472 -16.11 12.80 -1.25
C ALA A 472 -17.41 12.62 -0.44
N ASN A 473 -17.32 12.11 0.79
CA ASN A 473 -18.44 11.87 1.68
C ASN A 473 -18.59 12.93 2.80
N TYR A 474 -17.80 14.01 2.75
CA TYR A 474 -17.75 15.09 3.76
C TYR A 474 -17.69 16.46 3.09
N LEU A 475 -18.53 16.66 2.05
CA LEU A 475 -18.44 17.77 1.11
C LEU A 475 -18.72 19.14 1.74
N HIS A 476 -19.52 19.20 2.80
CA HIS A 476 -19.80 20.46 3.49
C HIS A 476 -18.55 21.01 4.19
N GLU A 477 -17.91 20.20 5.05
CA GLU A 477 -16.67 20.61 5.72
C GLU A 477 -15.52 20.81 4.73
N ARG A 478 -15.45 19.96 3.69
CA ARG A 478 -14.48 20.11 2.60
C ARG A 478 -14.58 21.47 1.91
N ARG A 479 -15.80 21.95 1.64
CA ARG A 479 -16.03 23.27 1.04
C ARG A 479 -15.51 24.40 1.92
N ILE A 480 -15.76 24.34 3.23
CA ILE A 480 -15.24 25.32 4.20
C ILE A 480 -13.72 25.41 4.13
N ILE A 481 -13.05 24.26 4.02
CA ILE A 481 -11.60 24.18 3.91
C ILE A 481 -11.12 24.73 2.56
N LEU A 482 -11.75 24.36 1.44
CA LEU A 482 -11.40 24.87 0.10
C LEU A 482 -11.52 26.38 0.01
N GLU A 483 -12.62 26.95 0.49
CA GLU A 483 -12.81 28.40 0.50
C GLU A 483 -11.74 29.11 1.34
N ALA A 484 -11.34 28.52 2.48
CA ALA A 484 -10.24 29.03 3.29
C ALA A 484 -8.87 28.91 2.61
N MET A 485 -8.64 27.87 1.80
CA MET A 485 -7.42 27.72 0.99
C MET A 485 -7.38 28.75 -0.15
N TRP A 486 -8.51 28.98 -0.85
CA TRP A 486 -8.59 30.02 -1.88
C TRP A 486 -8.43 31.43 -1.29
N ASP A 487 -8.93 31.66 -0.08
CA ASP A 487 -8.70 32.92 0.64
C ASP A 487 -7.19 33.21 0.79
N VAL A 488 -6.34 32.19 0.96
CA VAL A 488 -4.86 32.37 1.00
C VAL A 488 -4.35 33.01 -0.30
N GLY A 489 -4.73 32.46 -1.45
CA GLY A 489 -4.30 33.01 -2.76
C GLY A 489 -4.89 34.40 -3.05
N LEU A 490 -6.09 34.68 -2.52
CA LEU A 490 -6.72 35.99 -2.66
C LEU A 490 -6.03 37.10 -1.87
N ARG A 491 -5.37 36.81 -0.73
CA ARG A 491 -4.71 37.85 0.10
C ARG A 491 -3.65 38.64 -0.68
N GLY A 492 -2.95 38.00 -1.62
CA GLY A 492 -1.90 38.65 -2.41
C GLY A 492 -0.53 38.62 -1.75
N ASP A 493 -0.33 37.75 -0.77
CA ASP A 493 0.95 37.57 -0.06
C ASP A 493 1.94 36.68 -0.85
N GLY A 494 1.55 36.22 -2.04
CA GLY A 494 2.36 35.34 -2.88
C GLY A 494 2.46 33.90 -2.36
N ILE A 495 1.49 33.43 -1.57
CA ILE A 495 1.49 32.09 -0.96
C ILE A 495 0.59 31.14 -1.75
N GLY A 496 1.15 30.00 -2.18
CA GLY A 496 0.41 28.89 -2.79
C GLY A 496 -0.06 27.85 -1.77
N VAL A 497 -1.14 27.13 -2.06
CA VAL A 497 -1.65 26.03 -1.23
C VAL A 497 -1.69 24.74 -2.03
N VAL A 498 -1.13 23.67 -1.45
CA VAL A 498 -1.09 22.32 -2.02
C VAL A 498 -1.63 21.31 -1.00
N VAL A 499 -2.39 20.34 -1.48
CA VAL A 499 -2.85 19.18 -0.71
C VAL A 499 -2.02 17.96 -1.11
N LEU A 500 -1.58 17.17 -0.13
CA LEU A 500 -0.96 15.86 -0.36
C LEU A 500 -1.80 14.79 0.33
N SER A 501 -2.03 13.66 -0.35
CA SER A 501 -2.87 12.56 0.17
C SER A 501 -2.39 11.17 -0.28
N GLY A 502 -2.96 10.12 0.31
CA GLY A 502 -2.60 8.71 0.11
C GLY A 502 -3.81 7.78 -0.09
N ASP A 503 -3.82 6.65 0.64
CA ASP A 503 -4.87 5.62 0.74
C ASP A 503 -5.17 4.77 -0.53
N ARG A 504 -5.41 5.39 -1.69
CA ARG A 504 -6.09 4.75 -2.84
C ARG A 504 -5.34 3.70 -3.66
N HIS A 505 -4.08 3.44 -3.33
CA HIS A 505 -3.17 2.52 -4.04
C HIS A 505 -2.95 2.86 -5.52
N GLU A 506 -3.20 4.10 -5.88
CA GLU A 506 -3.11 4.66 -7.23
C GLU A 506 -2.57 6.10 -7.12
N PHE A 507 -2.14 6.70 -8.24
CA PHE A 507 -1.74 8.11 -8.27
C PHE A 507 -2.76 8.96 -9.02
N ALA A 508 -3.13 10.11 -8.47
CA ALA A 508 -3.83 11.16 -9.18
C ALA A 508 -3.36 12.57 -8.76
N ALA A 509 -3.23 13.47 -9.73
CA ALA A 509 -3.09 14.90 -9.52
C ALA A 509 -4.37 15.61 -9.96
N THR A 510 -4.94 16.43 -9.07
CA THR A 510 -6.24 17.11 -9.29
C THR A 510 -6.13 18.59 -8.95
N ALA A 511 -6.66 19.48 -9.80
CA ALA A 511 -6.83 20.89 -9.50
C ALA A 511 -8.24 21.20 -8.99
N PHE A 512 -8.33 22.11 -8.03
CA PHE A 512 -9.55 22.70 -7.49
C PHE A 512 -9.57 24.20 -7.79
N PRO A 513 -9.92 24.61 -9.03
CA PRO A 513 -10.06 26.01 -9.36
C PRO A 513 -11.22 26.63 -8.56
N PRO A 514 -11.12 27.92 -8.17
CA PRO A 514 -12.25 28.61 -7.58
C PRO A 514 -13.44 28.69 -8.55
N PRO A 515 -14.68 28.89 -8.06
CA PRO A 515 -15.85 29.09 -8.91
C PRO A 515 -15.65 30.28 -9.85
N LYS A 516 -16.05 30.14 -11.12
CA LYS A 516 -15.86 31.16 -12.19
C LYS A 516 -16.46 32.52 -11.85
N ASP A 517 -17.59 32.54 -11.15
CA ASP A 517 -18.28 33.76 -10.71
C ASP A 517 -17.95 34.14 -9.25
N GLY A 518 -16.94 33.50 -8.66
CA GLY A 518 -16.50 33.72 -7.28
C GLY A 518 -15.65 34.98 -7.08
N LYS A 519 -15.31 35.26 -5.82
CA LYS A 519 -14.44 36.41 -5.45
C LYS A 519 -12.94 36.13 -5.64
N TRP A 520 -12.56 34.85 -5.76
CA TRP A 520 -11.17 34.42 -5.79
C TRP A 520 -10.63 34.39 -7.21
N PRO A 521 -9.36 34.81 -7.43
CA PRO A 521 -8.74 34.72 -8.75
C PRO A 521 -8.39 33.27 -9.11
N ILE A 522 -8.26 32.96 -10.39
CA ILE A 522 -7.86 31.63 -10.87
C ILE A 522 -6.46 31.24 -10.35
N SER A 523 -5.60 32.22 -10.09
CA SER A 523 -4.28 32.01 -9.47
C SER A 523 -4.36 31.40 -8.08
N ALA A 524 -5.51 31.47 -7.39
CA ALA A 524 -5.73 30.81 -6.10
C ALA A 524 -6.03 29.30 -6.20
N THR A 525 -5.99 28.70 -7.40
CA THR A 525 -6.24 27.27 -7.62
C THR A 525 -5.41 26.38 -6.68
N VAL A 526 -6.10 25.52 -5.93
CA VAL A 526 -5.48 24.52 -5.06
C VAL A 526 -5.21 23.25 -5.86
N HIS A 527 -4.10 22.58 -5.59
CA HIS A 527 -3.73 21.34 -6.26
C HIS A 527 -3.57 20.21 -5.24
N GLU A 528 -4.14 19.05 -5.51
CA GLU A 528 -3.88 17.81 -4.78
C GLU A 528 -2.97 16.88 -5.58
N PHE A 529 -2.01 16.27 -4.88
CA PHE A 529 -1.25 15.12 -5.36
C PHE A 529 -1.49 13.92 -4.43
N SER A 530 -2.35 13.01 -4.86
CA SER A 530 -2.67 11.77 -4.16
C SER A 530 -1.72 10.67 -4.63
N THR A 531 -0.88 10.13 -3.75
CA THR A 531 0.21 9.21 -4.10
C THR A 531 0.29 8.01 -3.18
N SER A 532 -0.09 6.85 -3.69
CA SER A 532 0.06 5.57 -3.00
C SER A 532 0.07 4.41 -4.01
N PRO A 533 0.50 3.21 -3.62
CA PRO A 533 1.14 2.86 -2.36
C PRO A 533 2.67 2.95 -2.45
N LEU A 534 3.39 3.12 -1.35
CA LEU A 534 4.83 2.97 -1.35
C LEU A 534 5.20 1.52 -1.66
N SER A 535 4.48 0.54 -1.11
CA SER A 535 4.70 -0.88 -1.39
C SER A 535 3.43 -1.69 -1.14
N MET A 536 2.54 -1.78 -2.13
CA MET A 536 1.32 -2.58 -2.04
C MET A 536 0.80 -2.96 -3.43
N PHE A 537 -0.50 -3.22 -3.56
CA PHE A 537 -1.13 -3.49 -4.84
C PHE A 537 -1.55 -2.22 -5.55
N TYR A 538 -2.10 -2.37 -6.75
CA TYR A 538 -2.89 -1.35 -7.42
C TYR A 538 -4.10 -2.06 -8.03
N LEU A 539 -5.19 -1.32 -8.26
CA LEU A 539 -6.41 -1.92 -8.79
C LEU A 539 -6.31 -2.11 -10.31
N PRO A 540 -6.65 -3.30 -10.84
CA PRO A 540 -6.71 -3.51 -12.29
C PRO A 540 -7.91 -2.80 -12.93
N VAL A 541 -8.90 -2.41 -12.12
CA VAL A 541 -10.08 -1.64 -12.54
C VAL A 541 -9.87 -0.19 -12.13
N ARG A 542 -10.07 0.73 -13.07
CA ARG A 542 -9.89 2.17 -12.83
C ARG A 542 -10.94 2.67 -11.84
N SER A 543 -10.49 3.43 -10.85
CA SER A 543 -11.34 3.91 -9.75
C SER A 543 -11.50 5.43 -9.72
N TYR A 544 -10.82 6.15 -10.62
CA TYR A 544 -10.80 7.61 -10.70
C TYR A 544 -11.42 8.13 -12.01
N TRP A 545 -12.40 9.03 -11.92
CA TRP A 545 -12.90 9.82 -13.06
C TRP A 545 -13.69 11.06 -12.63
N GLU A 546 -13.65 12.07 -13.50
CA GLU A 546 -14.43 13.31 -13.37
C GLU A 546 -15.90 13.10 -13.73
N VAL A 547 -16.78 13.82 -13.03
CA VAL A 547 -18.19 13.95 -13.41
C VAL A 547 -18.52 15.45 -13.42
N PRO A 548 -18.63 16.05 -14.62
CA PRO A 548 -18.96 17.46 -14.77
C PRO A 548 -20.33 17.80 -14.15
N GLY A 549 -20.41 18.95 -13.48
CA GLY A 549 -21.68 19.50 -12.96
C GLY A 549 -22.30 18.78 -11.76
N GLU A 550 -21.58 17.84 -11.14
CA GLU A 550 -22.08 17.13 -9.94
C GLU A 550 -22.02 17.98 -8.66
N ASP A 551 -21.18 19.02 -8.62
CA ASP A 551 -21.06 19.94 -7.48
C ASP A 551 -20.73 21.37 -7.95
N ASP A 552 -20.90 22.35 -7.06
CA ASP A 552 -20.58 23.77 -7.33
C ASP A 552 -19.08 24.02 -7.59
N ILE A 553 -18.23 23.06 -7.20
CA ILE A 553 -16.78 23.12 -7.32
C ILE A 553 -16.33 22.14 -8.41
N GLU A 554 -15.74 22.69 -9.47
CA GLU A 554 -15.10 21.92 -10.54
C GLU A 554 -13.82 21.26 -10.01
N GLU A 555 -13.59 20.00 -10.39
CA GLU A 555 -12.37 19.25 -10.05
C GLU A 555 -11.75 18.72 -11.33
N VAL A 556 -10.53 19.16 -11.64
CA VAL A 556 -9.88 18.91 -12.92
C VAL A 556 -8.73 17.93 -12.73
N CYS A 557 -8.82 16.76 -13.36
CA CYS A 557 -7.74 15.78 -13.42
C CYS A 557 -6.60 16.32 -14.28
N ILE A 558 -5.44 16.45 -13.65
CA ILE A 558 -4.19 16.80 -14.32
C ILE A 558 -3.51 15.53 -14.81
N LYS A 559 -3.48 14.51 -13.95
CA LYS A 559 -2.83 13.23 -14.24
C LYS A 559 -3.47 12.12 -13.42
N TYR A 560 -3.68 10.98 -14.05
CA TYR A 560 -4.04 9.73 -13.40
C TYR A 560 -3.04 8.64 -13.82
N ALA A 561 -2.37 8.03 -12.85
CA ALA A 561 -1.39 6.95 -13.05
C ALA A 561 -1.72 5.79 -12.08
N PRO A 562 -2.61 4.88 -12.49
CA PRO A 562 -3.11 3.82 -11.61
C PRO A 562 -2.11 2.69 -11.36
N ASP A 563 -1.32 2.35 -12.37
CA ASP A 563 -0.54 1.12 -12.40
C ASP A 563 0.78 1.24 -11.60
N GLY A 564 1.22 0.13 -11.01
CA GLY A 564 2.50 -0.02 -10.30
C GLY A 564 2.34 -0.34 -8.81
N ASN A 565 3.18 -1.23 -8.29
CA ASN A 565 3.14 -1.72 -6.91
C ASN A 565 3.87 -0.80 -5.92
N SER A 566 4.66 0.14 -6.43
CA SER A 566 5.35 1.15 -5.63
C SER A 566 5.23 2.52 -6.30
N LYS A 567 4.81 3.52 -5.54
CA LYS A 567 4.66 4.92 -5.96
C LYS A 567 5.11 5.85 -4.85
N PHE A 568 5.91 6.85 -5.17
CA PHE A 568 6.21 7.95 -4.28
C PHE A 568 6.39 9.25 -5.06
N GLY A 569 6.09 10.37 -4.41
CA GLY A 569 6.30 11.71 -4.94
C GLY A 569 7.54 12.35 -4.33
N ALA A 570 8.30 13.08 -5.13
CA ALA A 570 9.28 14.05 -4.66
C ALA A 570 8.76 15.46 -4.93
N VAL A 571 8.64 16.27 -3.88
CA VAL A 571 8.28 17.68 -3.95
C VAL A 571 9.56 18.49 -3.86
N GLU A 572 9.82 19.32 -4.87
CA GLU A 572 10.97 20.23 -4.93
C GLU A 572 10.46 21.67 -4.92
N LEU A 573 10.92 22.47 -3.96
CA LEU A 573 10.60 23.89 -3.85
C LEU A 573 11.81 24.73 -4.18
N GLU A 574 11.63 25.70 -5.05
CA GLU A 574 12.67 26.62 -5.53
C GLU A 574 12.16 28.06 -5.48
N GLU A 575 13.09 29.01 -5.49
CA GLU A 575 12.79 30.43 -5.64
C GLU A 575 13.02 30.85 -7.09
N VAL A 576 12.09 31.63 -7.65
CA VAL A 576 12.17 32.09 -9.04
C VAL A 576 13.08 33.32 -9.11
N VAL A 577 13.82 33.47 -10.21
CA VAL A 577 14.65 34.65 -10.47
C VAL A 577 13.78 35.92 -10.38
N GLY A 578 14.01 36.74 -9.34
CA GLY A 578 13.19 37.92 -9.01
C GLY A 578 12.51 37.85 -7.64
N GLY A 579 12.44 36.68 -6.98
CA GLY A 579 12.05 36.49 -5.57
C GLY A 579 10.56 36.67 -5.23
N GLU A 580 9.74 37.12 -6.17
CA GLU A 580 8.33 37.39 -5.90
C GLU A 580 7.50 36.12 -5.75
N GLN A 581 7.80 35.07 -6.54
CA GLN A 581 7.05 33.81 -6.59
C GLN A 581 7.91 32.60 -6.21
N GLY A 582 7.27 31.61 -5.58
CA GLY A 582 7.85 30.29 -5.37
C GLY A 582 7.54 29.36 -6.53
N LEU A 583 8.48 28.47 -6.87
CA LEU A 583 8.29 27.36 -7.79
C LEU A 583 8.13 26.07 -6.99
N PHE A 584 7.15 25.27 -7.39
CA PHE A 584 6.91 23.92 -6.90
C PHE A 584 7.06 22.96 -8.09
N ARG A 585 7.81 21.88 -7.92
CA ARG A 585 7.84 20.76 -8.85
C ARG A 585 7.48 19.48 -8.11
N PHE A 586 6.50 18.75 -8.63
CA PHE A 586 6.19 17.39 -8.20
C PHE A 586 6.79 16.40 -9.20
N ARG A 587 7.52 15.40 -8.73
CA ARG A 587 8.06 14.29 -9.54
C ARG A 587 7.48 12.98 -9.02
N LEU A 588 6.84 12.21 -9.90
CA LEU A 588 6.24 10.92 -9.60
C LEU A 588 7.19 9.78 -9.98
N PHE A 589 7.43 8.87 -9.06
CA PHE A 589 8.18 7.64 -9.28
C PHE A 589 7.24 6.45 -9.17
N VAL A 590 7.26 5.55 -10.16
CA VAL A 590 6.47 4.32 -10.19
C VAL A 590 7.42 3.15 -10.40
N ASP A 591 7.38 2.15 -9.51
CA ASP A 591 8.25 0.97 -9.49
C ASP A 591 9.75 1.32 -9.61
N GLY A 592 10.13 2.45 -9.01
CA GLY A 592 11.49 2.98 -8.98
C GLY A 592 11.95 3.72 -10.23
N VAL A 593 11.04 4.05 -11.15
CA VAL A 593 11.32 4.86 -12.35
C VAL A 593 10.52 6.15 -12.28
N GLU A 594 11.16 7.29 -12.55
CA GLU A 594 10.46 8.56 -12.73
C GLU A 594 9.53 8.46 -13.94
N SER A 595 8.23 8.69 -13.73
CA SER A 595 7.20 8.48 -14.75
C SER A 595 6.48 9.76 -15.18
N TRP A 596 6.53 10.81 -14.36
CA TRP A 596 5.84 12.08 -14.62
C TRP A 596 6.35 13.19 -13.71
N ASP A 597 6.36 14.43 -14.20
CA ASP A 597 6.59 15.63 -13.39
C ASP A 597 5.59 16.75 -13.71
N TYR A 598 5.43 17.68 -12.78
CA TYR A 598 4.51 18.82 -12.92
C TYR A 598 4.99 20.02 -12.13
N VAL A 599 4.84 21.22 -12.70
CA VAL A 599 5.33 22.47 -12.12
C VAL A 599 4.16 23.41 -11.81
N LEU A 600 4.23 24.04 -10.64
CA LEU A 600 3.33 25.08 -10.17
C LEU A 600 4.13 26.31 -9.75
N MET A 601 3.47 27.46 -9.84
CA MET A 601 3.97 28.73 -9.37
C MET A 601 3.00 29.25 -8.31
N THR A 602 3.51 29.92 -7.28
CA THR A 602 2.63 30.60 -6.32
C THR A 602 1.84 31.72 -7.00
N PRO A 603 0.71 32.17 -6.45
CA PRO A 603 0.04 33.38 -6.92
C PRO A 603 1.00 34.58 -6.92
N PRO A 604 0.81 35.58 -7.79
CA PRO A 604 1.62 36.80 -7.76
C PRO A 604 1.33 37.63 -6.51
N ALA A 605 2.36 38.26 -5.94
CA ALA A 605 2.28 39.07 -4.73
C ALA A 605 1.71 40.48 -4.99
N VAL A 606 0.53 40.56 -5.62
CA VAL A 606 -0.11 41.82 -6.01
C VAL A 606 -1.35 42.04 -5.14
N GLY A 607 -1.52 43.25 -4.59
CA GLY A 607 -2.73 43.65 -3.86
C GLY A 607 -3.89 43.99 -4.81
N GLY A 608 -5.14 43.71 -4.42
CA GLY A 608 -6.34 44.04 -5.21
C GLY A 608 -7.40 42.93 -5.21
N GLY A 609 -8.59 43.23 -5.77
CA GLY A 609 -9.69 42.25 -5.89
C GLY A 609 -9.42 41.17 -6.95
N GLY A 610 -10.09 40.01 -6.85
CA GLY A 610 -9.86 38.83 -7.71
C GLY A 610 -9.80 39.15 -9.21
N ARG A 611 -10.77 39.90 -9.73
CA ARG A 611 -10.81 40.30 -11.16
C ARG A 611 -9.59 41.09 -11.63
N GLY A 612 -8.94 41.86 -10.75
CA GLY A 612 -7.72 42.61 -11.07
C GLY A 612 -6.48 41.71 -11.15
N LYS A 613 -6.48 40.59 -10.42
CA LYS A 613 -5.40 39.60 -10.41
C LYS A 613 -5.47 38.67 -11.62
N ASP A 614 -6.68 38.29 -12.04
CA ASP A 614 -6.88 37.45 -13.22
C ASP A 614 -6.29 38.10 -14.48
N ALA A 615 -6.46 39.41 -14.66
CA ALA A 615 -5.89 40.16 -15.78
C ALA A 615 -4.35 40.14 -15.87
N ILE A 616 -3.65 39.79 -14.77
CA ILE A 616 -2.19 39.64 -14.72
C ILE A 616 -1.79 38.19 -14.99
N TRP A 617 -2.67 37.23 -14.71
CA TRP A 617 -2.39 35.80 -14.73
C TRP A 617 -2.84 35.10 -16.02
N GLY A 618 -3.82 35.67 -16.75
CA GLY A 618 -4.36 35.13 -18.00
C GLY A 618 -5.80 35.56 -18.24
#